data_AF-A0A4W5PDL9-F1
#
_entry.id   AF-A0A4W5PDL9-F1
#
_cell.length_a   1.000
_cell.length_b   1.000
_cell.length_c   1.000
_cell.angle_alpha   90.00
_cell.angle_beta   90.00
_cell.angle_gamma   90.00
#
_symmetry.space_group_name_H-M   'P 1'
#
loop_
_entity.id
_entity.type
_entity.pdbx_description
1 polymer ?
#
loop_
_entity_poly.entity_id
_entity_poly.type
_entity_poly.pdbx_seq_one_letter_code
_entity_poly.pdbx_strand_id
1 'polypeptide(L)'
;MVHYGHSNQLRQAKAMGDYLIVGVHTDGKSFRVGVPVPACNKGASITPGVRLTFSRFGPEATTHVECVISDDITLTVDGKDTYEEVKRSGRYRECKRTQGVSTTDLVGRMLLMTKAHHSNIGHSDYQQHTDNFGKGPKGHSPWTGVSQFLQTSQKIIQFASGQEPQPGDTIIYVAGAFDLFHIGHVDFLEAVSRLSDKPYVIVGLHFDQEVNRYKGKNYPIMNVHERTLSVLACRYVSEVVIGAPYAVTRELLDHFKVRHGKICVNSIYSGLVLGLT
;
A
#
# COMPACT_ATOMS: atom_id res chain seq x y z
N MET A 1 3.28 -1.36 9.83
CA MET A 1 2.02 -1.40 9.05
C MET A 1 2.28 -0.71 7.72
N VAL A 2 2.37 -1.45 6.62
CA VAL A 2 2.55 -0.87 5.28
C VAL A 2 1.20 -0.36 4.77
N HIS A 3 1.21 0.75 4.03
CA HIS A 3 0.02 1.37 3.44
C HIS A 3 0.41 2.09 2.14
N TYR A 4 -0.56 2.55 1.34
CA TYR A 4 -0.30 3.15 0.02
C TYR A 4 0.67 4.34 0.03
N GLY A 5 0.75 5.09 1.14
CA GLY A 5 1.78 6.13 1.33
C GLY A 5 3.23 5.62 1.22
N HIS A 6 3.54 4.46 1.82
CA HIS A 6 4.84 3.80 1.67
C HIS A 6 5.05 3.35 0.21
N SER A 7 4.02 2.76 -0.40
CA SER A 7 4.08 2.34 -1.81
C SER A 7 4.35 3.50 -2.76
N ASN A 8 3.72 4.66 -2.54
CA ASN A 8 3.96 5.86 -3.35
C ASN A 8 5.37 6.44 -3.13
N GLN A 9 5.89 6.41 -1.90
CA GLN A 9 7.27 6.82 -1.61
C GLN A 9 8.26 5.95 -2.38
N LEU A 10 8.09 4.63 -2.33
CA LEU A 10 8.94 3.71 -3.07
C LEU A 10 8.80 3.87 -4.59
N ARG A 11 7.59 4.15 -5.10
CA ARG A 11 7.36 4.48 -6.51
C ARG A 11 8.11 5.75 -6.92
N GLN A 12 8.05 6.81 -6.11
CA GLN A 12 8.82 8.04 -6.36
C GLN A 12 10.32 7.77 -6.37
N ALA A 13 10.83 7.00 -5.39
CA ALA A 13 12.23 6.62 -5.34
C ALA A 13 12.67 5.81 -6.56
N LYS A 14 11.85 4.84 -6.99
CA LYS A 14 12.09 4.05 -8.20
C LYS A 14 12.07 4.90 -9.47
N ALA A 15 11.31 5.99 -9.51
CA ALA A 15 11.31 6.89 -10.68
C ALA A 15 12.60 7.71 -10.81
N MET A 16 13.45 7.74 -9.77
CA MET A 16 14.71 8.49 -9.77
C MET A 16 15.91 7.67 -10.29
N GLY A 17 15.75 6.37 -10.53
CA GLY A 17 16.83 5.52 -11.02
C GLY A 17 16.38 4.13 -11.48
N ASP A 18 17.27 3.39 -12.14
CA ASP A 18 16.92 2.13 -12.80
C ASP A 18 16.68 0.98 -11.82
N TYR A 19 17.19 1.08 -10.59
CA TYR A 19 17.09 0.06 -9.56
C TYR A 19 16.74 0.68 -8.21
N LEU A 20 15.93 -0.04 -7.42
CA LEU A 20 15.54 0.39 -6.09
C LEU A 20 15.92 -0.69 -5.09
N ILE A 21 16.65 -0.29 -4.04
CA ILE A 21 17.00 -1.13 -2.90
C ILE A 21 16.33 -0.53 -1.67
N VAL A 22 15.63 -1.36 -0.89
CA VAL A 22 14.92 -0.93 0.32
C VAL A 22 15.55 -1.63 1.51
N GLY A 23 16.14 -0.85 2.42
CA GLY A 23 16.64 -1.36 3.70
C GLY A 23 15.51 -1.44 4.71
N VAL A 24 15.37 -2.58 5.39
CA VAL A 24 14.40 -2.79 6.48
C VAL A 24 15.16 -3.17 7.75
N HIS A 25 14.78 -2.55 8.87
CA HIS A 25 15.39 -2.83 10.18
C HIS A 25 14.90 -4.17 10.76
N THR A 26 15.76 -4.85 11.52
CA THR A 26 15.42 -6.08 12.24
C THR A 26 15.10 -5.80 13.71
N ASP A 27 14.23 -6.61 14.30
CA ASP A 27 13.61 -6.40 15.62
C ASP A 27 14.57 -6.45 16.84
N GLY A 28 15.88 -6.58 16.63
CA GLY A 28 16.91 -6.61 17.67
C GLY A 28 17.72 -5.31 17.83
N LYS A 29 17.53 -4.31 16.97
CA LYS A 29 18.18 -2.99 17.12
C LYS A 29 17.23 -2.07 17.86
N SER A 30 17.57 -1.74 19.11
CA SER A 30 16.76 -0.92 20.01
C SER A 30 16.25 0.35 19.34
N PHE A 31 14.92 0.54 19.42
CA PHE A 31 14.21 1.76 19.10
C PHE A 31 14.75 2.90 19.98
N ARG A 32 15.70 3.68 19.47
CA ARG A 32 15.83 5.09 19.88
C ARG A 32 15.00 5.87 18.87
N VAL A 33 14.12 6.74 19.35
CA VAL A 33 13.48 7.76 18.50
C VAL A 33 14.60 8.71 18.07
N GLY A 34 15.34 8.30 17.05
CA GLY A 34 16.62 8.86 16.68
C GLY A 34 17.19 8.05 15.52
N VAL A 35 17.21 8.69 14.35
CA VAL A 35 18.11 8.43 13.23
C VAL A 35 18.35 6.96 12.88
N PRO A 36 17.66 6.40 11.88
CA PRO A 36 18.20 5.25 11.20
C PRO A 36 19.46 5.69 10.43
N VAL A 37 20.64 5.38 10.98
CA VAL A 37 21.88 5.35 10.20
C VAL A 37 21.66 4.33 9.09
N PRO A 38 21.67 4.72 7.79
CA PRO A 38 21.52 3.76 6.73
C PRO A 38 22.76 2.88 6.74
N ALA A 39 22.60 1.61 7.13
CA ALA A 39 23.58 0.59 6.81
C ALA A 39 23.51 0.36 5.29
N CYS A 40 24.16 1.24 4.52
CA CYS A 40 24.27 1.19 3.06
C CYS A 40 25.04 -0.06 2.55
N ASN A 41 25.44 -0.98 3.44
CA ASN A 41 26.34 -2.09 3.15
C ASN A 41 25.82 -3.50 3.46
N LYS A 42 24.54 -3.68 3.81
CA LYS A 42 23.99 -5.05 3.94
C LYS A 42 22.62 -5.14 3.31
N GLY A 43 22.57 -5.74 2.12
CA GLY A 43 21.34 -6.07 1.42
C GLY A 43 20.46 -6.95 2.29
N ALA A 44 19.35 -6.40 2.74
CA ALA A 44 18.24 -7.14 3.32
C ALA A 44 17.06 -7.00 2.35
N SER A 45 16.69 -8.13 1.74
CA SER A 45 15.45 -8.25 0.97
C SER A 45 14.33 -8.57 1.94
N ILE A 46 13.33 -7.70 2.12
CA ILE A 46 11.96 -8.08 2.53
C ILE A 46 10.99 -6.93 2.18
N THR A 47 10.17 -7.16 1.17
CA THR A 47 8.70 -7.04 1.18
C THR A 47 8.22 -7.68 -0.12
N PRO A 48 7.98 -9.01 -0.13
CA PRO A 48 7.35 -9.67 -1.26
C PRO A 48 6.02 -8.96 -1.51
N GLY A 49 5.69 -8.69 -2.77
CA GLY A 49 4.36 -8.23 -3.12
C GLY A 49 4.24 -6.79 -3.59
N VAL A 50 5.09 -5.82 -3.25
CA VAL A 50 4.99 -4.49 -3.91
C VAL A 50 5.56 -4.58 -5.34
N ARG A 51 4.92 -3.90 -6.31
CA ARG A 51 5.26 -3.85 -7.75
C ARG A 51 6.53 -3.07 -8.05
N LEU A 52 7.57 -3.40 -7.31
CA LEU A 52 8.92 -2.92 -7.48
C LEU A 52 9.76 -4.16 -7.72
N THR A 53 10.21 -4.32 -8.96
CA THR A 53 11.09 -5.42 -9.36
C THR A 53 12.41 -5.26 -8.62
N PHE A 54 12.77 -6.27 -7.80
CA PHE A 54 14.04 -6.32 -7.10
C PHE A 54 14.99 -7.24 -7.88
N SER A 55 16.13 -6.71 -8.31
CA SER A 55 17.22 -7.50 -8.89
C SER A 55 18.27 -7.79 -7.81
N ARG A 56 18.82 -9.01 -7.83
CA ARG A 56 19.94 -9.43 -6.97
C ARG A 56 21.23 -8.97 -7.64
N PHE A 57 22.04 -8.16 -6.97
CA PHE A 57 23.34 -7.71 -7.52
C PHE A 57 24.45 -8.71 -7.20
N GLY A 58 25.29 -8.98 -8.21
CA GLY A 58 26.59 -9.63 -8.06
C GLY A 58 27.70 -8.63 -7.67
N PRO A 59 28.89 -9.11 -7.32
CA PRO A 59 29.93 -8.35 -6.60
C PRO A 59 30.66 -7.24 -7.40
N GLU A 60 30.33 -6.96 -8.66
CA GLU A 60 31.14 -6.10 -9.54
C GLU A 60 30.51 -4.74 -9.94
N ALA A 61 29.36 -4.35 -9.38
CA ALA A 61 28.76 -3.06 -9.71
C ALA A 61 29.34 -1.91 -8.85
N THR A 62 30.04 -0.96 -9.48
CA THR A 62 30.46 0.32 -8.90
C THR A 62 29.22 1.06 -8.38
N THR A 63 28.98 1.02 -7.08
CA THR A 63 27.65 1.28 -6.50
C THR A 63 27.49 2.75 -6.10
N HIS A 64 27.10 3.60 -7.06
CA HIS A 64 26.52 4.91 -6.74
C HIS A 64 25.10 4.71 -6.20
N VAL A 65 24.96 4.60 -4.88
CA VAL A 65 23.64 4.49 -4.22
C VAL A 65 23.19 5.87 -3.74
N GLU A 66 22.07 6.36 -4.27
CA GLU A 66 21.40 7.56 -3.77
C GLU A 66 20.32 7.17 -2.75
N CYS A 67 20.23 7.91 -1.65
CA CYS A 67 19.24 7.70 -0.61
C CYS A 67 18.03 8.61 -0.84
N VAL A 68 16.84 8.01 -0.96
CA VAL A 68 15.58 8.75 -1.10
C VAL A 68 14.81 8.68 0.20
N ILE A 69 14.57 9.83 0.84
CA ILE A 69 13.93 9.92 2.16
C ILE A 69 12.74 10.88 2.07
N SER A 70 11.75 10.72 2.98
CA SER A 70 10.63 11.67 3.06
C SER A 70 11.13 13.05 3.48
N ASP A 71 10.43 14.09 3.06
CA ASP A 71 10.59 15.50 3.46
C ASP A 71 10.22 15.79 4.94
N ASP A 72 10.29 14.78 5.82
CA ASP A 72 10.02 14.93 7.25
C ASP A 72 11.22 15.61 7.96
N ILE A 73 10.95 16.40 8.99
CA ILE A 73 12.01 17.04 9.80
C ILE A 73 12.76 15.96 10.60
N THR A 74 14.05 15.78 10.30
CA THR A 74 14.90 14.76 10.92
C THR A 74 16.07 15.40 11.64
N LEU A 75 15.83 15.95 12.83
CA LEU A 75 16.86 16.57 13.67
C LEU A 75 17.18 15.67 14.88
N THR A 76 18.46 15.66 15.29
CA THR A 76 18.86 15.12 16.59
C THR A 76 18.39 16.05 17.71
N VAL A 77 18.53 15.59 18.96
CA VAL A 77 18.22 16.39 20.16
C VAL A 77 19.01 17.70 20.20
N ASP A 78 20.19 17.73 19.58
CA ASP A 78 21.06 18.90 19.48
C ASP A 78 20.71 19.83 18.29
N GLY A 79 19.61 19.54 17.59
CA GLY A 79 19.18 20.32 16.41
C GLY A 79 19.99 20.04 15.14
N LYS A 80 20.79 18.98 15.13
CA LYS A 80 21.63 18.61 13.98
C LYS A 80 20.87 17.72 13.00
N ASP A 81 21.05 17.91 11.69
CA ASP A 81 20.42 17.04 10.70
C ASP A 81 20.95 15.60 10.82
N THR A 82 20.01 14.69 10.96
CA THR A 82 20.18 13.24 11.02
C THR A 82 20.96 12.67 9.82
N TYR A 83 20.76 13.24 8.64
CA TYR A 83 21.33 12.79 7.37
C TYR A 83 22.42 13.74 6.86
N GLU A 84 23.00 14.57 7.72
CA GLU A 84 23.97 15.60 7.33
C GLU A 84 25.10 15.03 6.46
N GLU A 85 25.68 13.90 6.84
CA GLU A 85 26.79 13.25 6.09
C GLU A 85 26.36 12.84 4.66
N VAL A 86 25.16 12.29 4.54
CA VAL A 86 24.60 11.85 3.24
C VAL A 86 24.24 13.06 2.38
N LYS A 87 23.69 14.12 2.99
CA LYS A 87 23.40 15.39 2.31
C LYS A 87 24.68 16.06 1.82
N ARG A 88 25.73 16.11 2.65
CA ARG A 88 27.03 16.71 2.31
C ARG A 88 27.75 15.97 1.19
N SER A 89 27.56 14.66 1.08
CA SER A 89 28.12 13.86 -0.02
C SER A 89 27.32 13.93 -1.33
N GLY A 90 26.25 14.73 -1.39
CA GLY A 90 25.42 14.89 -2.60
C GLY A 90 24.61 13.66 -2.97
N ARG A 91 24.42 12.71 -2.03
CA ARG A 91 23.74 11.42 -2.25
C ARG A 91 22.34 11.35 -1.65
N TYR A 92 21.78 12.48 -1.24
CA TYR A 92 20.47 12.58 -0.61
C TYR A 92 19.45 13.17 -1.58
N ARG A 93 18.29 12.53 -1.71
CA ARG A 93 17.14 13.01 -2.48
C ARG A 93 15.87 12.93 -1.64
N GLU A 94 14.94 13.83 -1.91
CA GLU A 94 13.66 13.91 -1.19
C GLU A 94 12.51 13.40 -2.06
N CYS A 95 11.59 12.68 -1.44
CA CYS A 95 10.29 12.36 -2.02
C CYS A 95 9.19 13.09 -1.27
N LYS A 96 8.12 13.46 -1.98
CA LYS A 96 6.99 14.16 -1.37
C LYS A 96 6.18 13.19 -0.51
N ARG A 97 5.82 13.63 0.69
CA ARG A 97 4.87 12.90 1.55
C ARG A 97 3.55 12.64 0.84
N THR A 98 2.99 11.45 1.05
CA THR A 98 1.71 11.07 0.45
C THR A 98 0.55 11.66 1.26
N GLN A 99 -0.30 12.43 0.59
CA GLN A 99 -1.52 13.00 1.15
C GLN A 99 -2.56 11.94 1.51
N GLY A 100 -3.21 12.10 2.68
CA GLY A 100 -4.39 11.33 3.07
C GLY A 100 -4.13 10.02 3.84
N VAL A 101 -2.88 9.70 4.21
CA VAL A 101 -2.59 8.52 5.03
C VAL A 101 -1.34 8.69 5.90
N SER A 102 -1.44 8.21 7.14
CA SER A 102 -0.31 7.91 8.01
C SER A 102 -0.62 6.71 8.90
N THR A 103 0.40 6.03 9.45
CA THR A 103 0.18 4.95 10.40
C THR A 103 -0.63 5.42 11.62
N THR A 104 -0.38 6.63 12.11
CA THR A 104 -1.13 7.22 13.23
C THR A 104 -2.59 7.44 12.88
N ASP A 105 -2.90 7.95 11.69
CA ASP A 105 -4.28 8.09 11.21
C ASP A 105 -4.97 6.72 11.13
N LEU A 106 -4.33 5.70 10.54
CA LEU A 106 -4.91 4.35 10.48
C LEU A 106 -5.16 3.75 11.87
N VAL A 107 -4.24 3.92 12.82
CA VAL A 107 -4.45 3.52 14.22
C VAL A 107 -5.62 4.29 14.83
N GLY A 108 -5.72 5.60 14.59
CA GLY A 108 -6.85 6.42 14.99
C GLY A 108 -8.18 5.86 14.49
N ARG A 109 -8.29 5.50 13.21
CA ARG A 109 -9.49 4.88 12.63
C ARG A 109 -9.83 3.53 13.26
N MET A 110 -8.83 2.74 13.64
CA MET A 110 -9.04 1.47 14.36
C MET A 110 -9.58 1.70 15.77
N LEU A 111 -9.07 2.71 16.48
CA LEU A 111 -9.45 3.00 17.87
C LEU A 111 -10.76 3.77 17.99
N LEU A 112 -11.06 4.66 17.04
CA LEU A 112 -12.26 5.50 17.08
C LEU A 112 -13.55 4.71 16.86
N MET A 113 -13.48 3.54 16.22
CA MET A 113 -14.62 2.65 16.04
C MET A 113 -15.87 3.32 15.41
N THR A 114 -15.69 4.45 14.72
CA THR A 114 -16.79 5.16 14.03
C THR A 114 -16.97 4.64 12.61
N LYS A 115 -18.10 4.97 11.97
CA LYS A 115 -18.37 4.66 10.56
C LYS A 115 -18.16 5.86 9.63
N ALA A 116 -17.90 7.02 10.21
CA ALA A 116 -17.91 8.33 9.54
C ALA A 116 -16.50 8.86 9.24
N HIS A 117 -15.44 8.10 9.52
CA HIS A 117 -14.05 8.48 9.22
C HIS A 117 -13.69 8.54 7.73
N HIS A 118 -14.67 8.32 6.85
CA HIS A 118 -14.56 8.52 5.41
C HIS A 118 -15.40 9.69 4.89
N SER A 119 -16.29 10.22 5.73
CA SER A 119 -17.14 11.35 5.39
C SER A 119 -16.54 12.64 5.95
N ASN A 120 -16.29 13.63 5.09
CA ASN A 120 -15.91 15.00 5.48
C ASN A 120 -16.98 15.76 6.30
N ILE A 121 -18.01 15.06 6.81
CA ILE A 121 -19.11 15.64 7.57
C ILE A 121 -18.63 15.82 9.02
N GLY A 122 -17.89 16.90 9.23
CA GLY A 122 -17.86 17.74 10.44
C GLY A 122 -18.02 17.08 11.81
N HIS A 123 -17.23 16.07 12.17
CA HIS A 123 -17.08 15.69 13.58
C HIS A 123 -15.86 16.40 14.19
N SER A 124 -16.12 17.45 14.96
CA SER A 124 -15.15 18.14 15.83
C SER A 124 -14.33 17.18 16.70
N ASP A 125 -14.95 16.06 17.08
CA ASP A 125 -14.38 15.10 18.02
C ASP A 125 -13.25 14.26 17.39
N TYR A 126 -13.30 13.98 16.08
CA TYR A 126 -12.25 13.21 15.41
C TYR A 126 -10.93 13.98 15.33
N GLN A 127 -10.99 15.26 14.93
CA GLN A 127 -9.81 16.13 14.91
C GLN A 127 -9.21 16.26 16.31
N GLN A 128 -10.04 16.48 17.34
CA GLN A 128 -9.57 16.57 18.72
C GLN A 128 -8.87 15.29 19.22
N HIS A 129 -9.36 14.10 18.87
CA HIS A 129 -8.74 12.85 19.33
C HIS A 129 -7.47 12.47 18.56
N THR A 130 -7.43 12.67 17.25
CA THR A 130 -6.25 12.31 16.43
C THR A 130 -5.09 13.29 16.56
N ASP A 131 -5.36 14.57 16.88
CA ASP A 131 -4.30 15.53 17.17
C ASP A 131 -3.54 15.23 18.48
N ASN A 132 -4.15 14.50 19.41
CA ASN A 132 -3.54 14.12 20.68
C ASN A 132 -2.64 12.88 20.60
N PHE A 133 -2.71 12.08 19.52
CA PHE A 133 -1.87 10.88 19.39
C PHE A 133 -0.45 11.23 18.91
N GLY A 134 0.52 11.14 19.81
CA GLY A 134 1.95 11.25 19.51
C GLY A 134 2.51 12.67 19.41
N LYS A 135 1.78 13.67 19.93
CA LYS A 135 2.20 15.08 19.92
C LYS A 135 2.18 15.67 21.33
N GLY A 136 3.06 16.64 21.60
CA GLY A 136 2.95 17.51 22.77
C GLY A 136 1.72 18.44 22.68
N PRO A 137 1.32 19.12 23.76
CA PRO A 137 0.07 19.89 23.86
C PRO A 137 -0.19 20.99 22.80
N LYS A 138 0.82 21.32 21.98
CA LYS A 138 0.76 22.36 20.93
C LYS A 138 1.14 21.85 19.53
N GLY A 139 1.37 20.55 19.37
CA GLY A 139 1.72 19.99 18.06
C GLY A 139 0.46 19.78 17.23
N HIS A 140 0.33 20.47 16.09
CA HIS A 140 -0.68 20.15 15.08
C HIS A 140 0.06 19.60 13.84
N SER A 141 -0.30 18.41 13.39
CA SER A 141 0.24 17.84 12.13
C SER A 141 -0.91 17.82 11.15
N PRO A 142 -0.77 18.43 9.96
CA PRO A 142 -1.81 18.38 8.94
C PRO A 142 -2.04 16.94 8.39
N TRP A 143 -1.21 15.97 8.78
CA TRP A 143 -1.17 14.61 8.21
C TRP A 143 -1.81 13.53 9.08
N THR A 144 -2.39 13.89 10.25
CA THR A 144 -2.96 12.94 11.22
C THR A 144 -4.48 12.99 11.33
N GLY A 145 -5.16 13.85 10.55
CA GLY A 145 -6.62 13.93 10.52
C GLY A 145 -7.27 12.78 9.72
N VAL A 146 -8.61 12.73 9.76
CA VAL A 146 -9.53 11.85 8.99
C VAL A 146 -9.01 11.63 7.56
N SER A 147 -9.39 10.54 6.87
CA SER A 147 -9.06 10.37 5.45
C SER A 147 -9.39 11.62 4.61
N GLN A 148 -8.39 12.47 4.38
CA GLN A 148 -8.44 13.61 3.47
C GLN A 148 -7.94 13.19 2.08
N PHE A 149 -8.10 11.90 1.76
CA PHE A 149 -7.56 11.32 0.55
C PHE A 149 -8.34 11.83 -0.68
N LEU A 150 -7.71 12.74 -1.42
CA LEU A 150 -8.24 13.21 -2.70
C LEU A 150 -7.80 12.27 -3.83
N GLN A 151 -8.70 11.40 -4.27
CA GLN A 151 -8.43 10.52 -5.41
C GLN A 151 -8.41 11.34 -6.71
N THR A 152 -7.44 11.04 -7.58
CA THR A 152 -7.35 11.65 -8.92
C THR A 152 -7.03 10.57 -9.94
N SER A 153 -7.43 10.78 -11.20
CA SER A 153 -7.05 9.90 -12.31
C SER A 153 -5.52 9.73 -12.39
N GLN A 154 -4.77 10.81 -12.18
CA GLN A 154 -3.31 10.78 -12.17
C GLN A 154 -2.73 9.82 -11.13
N LYS A 155 -3.29 9.78 -9.91
CA LYS A 155 -2.86 8.84 -8.87
C LYS A 155 -3.15 7.39 -9.27
N ILE A 156 -4.29 7.12 -9.90
CA ILE A 156 -4.63 5.78 -10.38
C ILE A 156 -3.65 5.35 -11.47
N ILE A 157 -3.41 6.20 -12.47
CA ILE A 157 -2.47 5.92 -13.58
C ILE A 157 -1.06 5.65 -13.05
N GLN A 158 -0.60 6.40 -12.05
CA GLN A 158 0.72 6.20 -11.44
C GLN A 158 0.90 4.83 -10.77
N PHE A 159 -0.20 4.20 -10.34
CA PHE A 159 -0.17 2.89 -9.67
C PHE A 159 -0.57 1.74 -10.61
N ALA A 160 -1.39 2.02 -11.62
CA ALA A 160 -1.88 1.05 -12.57
C ALA A 160 -0.77 0.51 -13.49
N SER A 161 -0.97 -0.70 -14.02
CA SER A 161 -0.12 -1.27 -15.06
C SER A 161 -0.31 -0.61 -16.41
N GLY A 162 -1.55 -0.22 -16.70
CA GLY A 162 -1.98 0.21 -18.03
C GLY A 162 -1.81 -0.88 -19.09
N GLN A 163 -1.64 -2.14 -18.70
CA GLN A 163 -1.46 -3.25 -19.65
C GLN A 163 -2.77 -4.01 -19.78
N GLU A 164 -3.26 -4.17 -21.00
CA GLU A 164 -4.40 -5.04 -21.29
C GLU A 164 -3.99 -6.51 -21.38
N PRO A 165 -4.92 -7.46 -21.18
CA PRO A 165 -4.64 -8.89 -21.32
C PRO A 165 -4.17 -9.23 -22.74
N GLN A 166 -3.03 -9.92 -22.84
CA GLN A 166 -2.44 -10.32 -24.12
C GLN A 166 -2.93 -11.72 -24.56
N PRO A 167 -2.85 -12.05 -25.86
CA PRO A 167 -3.13 -13.40 -26.33
C PRO A 167 -2.27 -14.45 -25.61
N GLY A 168 -2.92 -15.41 -24.96
CA GLY A 168 -2.25 -16.45 -24.16
C GLY A 168 -2.24 -16.18 -22.66
N ASP A 169 -2.62 -14.98 -22.22
CA ASP A 169 -2.81 -14.69 -20.80
C ASP A 169 -4.03 -15.43 -20.26
N THR A 170 -3.89 -15.89 -19.03
CA THR A 170 -4.97 -16.46 -18.24
C THR A 170 -5.56 -15.38 -17.35
N ILE A 171 -6.77 -14.94 -17.69
CA ILE A 171 -7.51 -13.98 -16.87
C ILE A 171 -8.07 -14.69 -15.64
N ILE A 172 -7.72 -14.19 -14.46
CA ILE A 172 -8.17 -14.69 -13.15
C ILE A 172 -8.86 -13.56 -12.42
N TYR A 173 -10.09 -13.78 -11.96
CA TYR A 173 -10.83 -12.79 -11.20
C TYR A 173 -10.90 -13.16 -9.72
N VAL A 174 -10.57 -12.21 -8.87
CA VAL A 174 -10.69 -12.33 -7.42
C VAL A 174 -11.43 -11.15 -6.84
N ALA A 175 -12.31 -11.37 -5.86
CA ALA A 175 -13.12 -10.31 -5.27
C ALA A 175 -13.04 -10.31 -3.75
N GLY A 176 -13.20 -9.14 -3.13
CA GLY A 176 -13.27 -9.00 -1.69
C GLY A 176 -13.18 -7.57 -1.17
N ALA A 177 -13.00 -7.46 0.15
CA ALA A 177 -12.74 -6.16 0.79
C ALA A 177 -11.34 -5.64 0.47
N PHE A 178 -10.29 -6.46 0.64
CA PHE A 178 -8.90 -6.02 0.60
C PHE A 178 -8.62 -4.77 1.48
N ASP A 179 -9.30 -4.71 2.62
CA ASP A 179 -9.13 -3.65 3.60
C ASP A 179 -7.85 -3.86 4.41
N LEU A 180 -7.16 -2.75 4.76
CA LEU A 180 -5.81 -2.77 5.36
C LEU A 180 -4.90 -3.78 4.66
N PHE A 181 -4.67 -3.60 3.36
CA PHE A 181 -3.94 -4.56 2.52
C PHE A 181 -2.63 -5.05 3.16
N HIS A 182 -2.64 -6.29 3.65
CA HIS A 182 -1.58 -6.92 4.46
C HIS A 182 -1.00 -8.18 3.82
N ILE A 183 0.01 -8.79 4.47
CA ILE A 183 0.74 -9.96 3.97
C ILE A 183 -0.17 -11.13 3.57
N GLY A 184 -1.23 -11.43 4.33
CA GLY A 184 -2.18 -12.47 3.95
C GLY A 184 -2.87 -12.25 2.58
N HIS A 185 -3.11 -11.00 2.17
CA HIS A 185 -3.60 -10.72 0.81
C HIS A 185 -2.51 -10.94 -0.23
N VAL A 186 -1.26 -10.62 0.09
CA VAL A 186 -0.12 -10.84 -0.80
C VAL A 186 0.10 -12.32 -1.02
N ASP A 187 0.13 -13.13 0.03
CA ASP A 187 0.32 -14.58 -0.07
C ASP A 187 -0.82 -15.23 -0.88
N PHE A 188 -2.06 -14.78 -0.66
CA PHE A 188 -3.21 -15.21 -1.46
C PHE A 188 -3.05 -14.86 -2.94
N LEU A 189 -2.71 -13.61 -3.26
CA LEU A 189 -2.53 -13.17 -4.65
C LEU A 189 -1.32 -13.82 -5.32
N GLU A 190 -0.26 -14.11 -4.56
CA GLU A 190 0.88 -14.88 -5.04
C GLU A 190 0.44 -16.30 -5.40
N ALA A 191 -0.28 -16.99 -4.52
CA ALA A 191 -0.80 -18.32 -4.80
C ALA A 191 -1.71 -18.32 -6.04
N VAL A 192 -2.58 -17.31 -6.18
CA VAL A 192 -3.44 -17.12 -7.36
C VAL A 192 -2.60 -16.91 -8.63
N SER A 193 -1.54 -16.10 -8.57
CA SER A 193 -0.68 -15.86 -9.72
C SER A 193 0.04 -17.14 -10.19
N ARG A 194 0.30 -18.09 -9.29
CA ARG A 194 0.95 -19.37 -9.61
C ARG A 194 0.01 -20.38 -10.27
N LEU A 195 -1.29 -20.10 -10.35
CA LEU A 195 -2.26 -20.99 -11.03
C LEU A 195 -2.08 -21.01 -12.56
N SER A 196 -1.26 -20.13 -13.12
CA SER A 196 -0.96 -20.08 -14.55
C SER A 196 0.45 -19.57 -14.81
N ASP A 197 1.04 -19.98 -15.92
CA ASP A 197 2.33 -19.48 -16.40
C ASP A 197 2.28 -18.00 -16.80
N LYS A 198 1.11 -17.51 -17.24
CA LYS A 198 0.87 -16.12 -17.65
C LYS A 198 -0.41 -15.59 -17.02
N PRO A 199 -0.39 -15.26 -15.71
CA PRO A 199 -1.58 -14.81 -14.99
C PRO A 199 -1.86 -13.33 -15.30
N TYR A 200 -3.12 -13.02 -15.60
CA TYR A 200 -3.65 -11.67 -15.63
C TYR A 200 -4.70 -11.56 -14.50
N VAL A 201 -4.29 -11.02 -13.35
CA VAL A 201 -5.12 -11.03 -12.14
C VAL A 201 -5.91 -9.73 -12.01
N ILE A 202 -7.23 -9.86 -12.04
CA ILE A 202 -8.18 -8.77 -11.85
C ILE A 202 -8.73 -8.84 -10.43
N VAL A 203 -8.56 -7.78 -9.65
CA VAL A 203 -9.06 -7.70 -8.27
C VAL A 203 -10.30 -6.81 -8.20
N GLY A 204 -11.45 -7.40 -7.90
CA GLY A 204 -12.69 -6.70 -7.59
C GLY A 204 -12.74 -6.20 -6.15
N LEU A 205 -12.90 -4.89 -5.99
CA LEU A 205 -13.06 -4.24 -4.70
C LEU A 205 -14.52 -3.92 -4.44
N HIS A 206 -15.12 -4.56 -3.44
CA HIS A 206 -16.47 -4.23 -3.00
C HIS A 206 -16.58 -2.76 -2.55
N PHE A 207 -17.75 -2.16 -2.73
CA PHE A 207 -18.06 -0.83 -2.18
C PHE A 207 -18.00 -0.80 -0.66
N ASP A 208 -17.71 0.37 -0.08
CA ASP A 208 -17.53 0.53 1.36
C ASP A 208 -18.80 0.15 2.14
N GLN A 209 -19.97 0.49 1.61
CA GLN A 209 -21.28 0.13 2.19
C GLN A 209 -21.47 -1.38 2.24
N GLU A 210 -21.06 -2.09 1.18
CA GLU A 210 -21.16 -3.54 1.11
C GLU A 210 -20.19 -4.20 2.09
N VAL A 211 -18.93 -3.72 2.15
CA VAL A 211 -17.95 -4.19 3.14
C VAL A 211 -18.46 -3.98 4.56
N ASN A 212 -19.07 -2.83 4.86
CA ASN A 212 -19.68 -2.59 6.17
C ASN A 212 -20.86 -3.53 6.43
N ARG A 213 -21.67 -3.84 5.41
CA ARG A 213 -22.83 -4.73 5.55
C ARG A 213 -22.43 -6.11 6.06
N TYR A 214 -21.38 -6.72 5.49
CA TYR A 214 -20.97 -8.07 5.88
C TYR A 214 -19.87 -8.15 6.95
N LYS A 215 -19.01 -7.12 7.12
CA LYS A 215 -18.02 -7.08 8.22
C LYS A 215 -18.51 -6.38 9.48
N GLY A 216 -19.49 -5.49 9.35
CA GLY A 216 -20.03 -4.67 10.44
C GLY A 216 -19.04 -3.67 11.02
N LYS A 217 -19.39 -3.12 12.20
CA LYS A 217 -18.56 -2.19 12.99
C LYS A 217 -18.09 -0.98 12.16
N ASN A 218 -16.84 -0.57 12.33
CA ASN A 218 -16.16 0.51 11.63
C ASN A 218 -15.49 0.09 10.32
N TYR A 219 -15.77 -1.12 9.81
CA TYR A 219 -15.17 -1.56 8.54
C TYR A 219 -15.88 -0.94 7.33
N PRO A 220 -15.16 -0.65 6.24
CA PRO A 220 -13.71 -0.79 6.10
C PRO A 220 -12.94 0.37 6.77
N ILE A 221 -11.72 0.08 7.23
CA ILE A 221 -10.81 1.08 7.80
C ILE A 221 -10.27 2.00 6.70
N MET A 222 -10.04 1.46 5.51
CA MET A 222 -9.66 2.20 4.30
C MET A 222 -10.83 2.23 3.31
N ASN A 223 -11.14 3.41 2.76
CA ASN A 223 -12.20 3.54 1.77
C ASN A 223 -11.82 2.85 0.44
N VAL A 224 -12.77 2.71 -0.47
CA VAL A 224 -12.55 2.00 -1.75
C VAL A 224 -11.40 2.60 -2.57
N HIS A 225 -11.18 3.91 -2.51
CA HIS A 225 -10.12 4.57 -3.27
C HIS A 225 -8.73 4.34 -2.66
N GLU A 226 -8.61 4.37 -1.33
CA GLU A 226 -7.40 4.02 -0.60
C GLU A 226 -7.03 2.54 -0.80
N ARG A 227 -8.04 1.66 -0.78
CA ARG A 227 -7.88 0.23 -1.07
C ARG A 227 -7.44 0.00 -2.52
N THR A 228 -7.98 0.75 -3.46
CA THR A 228 -7.57 0.71 -4.89
C THR A 228 -6.07 0.94 -5.03
N LEU A 229 -5.52 2.02 -4.45
CA LEU A 229 -4.08 2.27 -4.54
C LEU A 229 -3.25 1.20 -3.82
N SER A 230 -3.75 0.71 -2.69
CA SER A 230 -3.06 -0.33 -1.91
C SER A 230 -2.94 -1.64 -2.69
N VAL A 231 -3.99 -2.01 -3.42
CA VAL A 231 -4.05 -3.24 -4.23
C VAL A 231 -3.29 -3.09 -5.55
N LEU A 232 -3.39 -1.95 -6.24
CA LEU A 232 -2.61 -1.68 -7.46
C LEU A 232 -1.09 -1.64 -7.21
N ALA A 233 -0.68 -1.31 -5.98
CA ALA A 233 0.72 -1.39 -5.58
C ALA A 233 1.25 -2.84 -5.54
N CYS A 234 0.39 -3.85 -5.60
CA CYS A 234 0.77 -5.25 -5.55
C CYS A 234 1.29 -5.75 -6.92
N ARG A 235 2.43 -6.42 -6.96
CA ARG A 235 3.06 -6.96 -8.18
C ARG A 235 2.25 -8.04 -8.87
N TYR A 236 1.45 -8.77 -8.10
CA TYR A 236 0.64 -9.89 -8.57
C TYR A 236 -0.69 -9.43 -9.17
N VAL A 237 -1.00 -8.13 -9.09
CA VAL A 237 -2.25 -7.55 -9.57
C VAL A 237 -2.01 -6.85 -10.90
N SER A 238 -2.84 -7.17 -11.89
CA SER A 238 -2.79 -6.59 -13.23
C SER A 238 -3.79 -5.42 -13.36
N GLU A 239 -5.00 -5.61 -12.82
CA GLU A 239 -6.11 -4.65 -12.91
C GLU A 239 -7.00 -4.69 -11.66
N VAL A 240 -7.72 -3.58 -11.40
CA VAL A 240 -8.67 -3.45 -10.30
C VAL A 240 -10.05 -3.01 -10.79
N VAL A 241 -11.09 -3.75 -10.38
CA VAL A 241 -12.49 -3.31 -10.56
C VAL A 241 -12.90 -2.52 -9.31
N ILE A 242 -13.02 -1.21 -9.46
CA ILE A 242 -13.40 -0.30 -8.39
C ILE A 242 -14.93 -0.36 -8.23
N GLY A 243 -15.42 -0.84 -7.07
CA GLY A 243 -16.86 -0.97 -6.85
C GLY A 243 -17.47 -2.22 -7.47
N ALA A 244 -16.76 -3.35 -7.36
CA ALA A 244 -17.26 -4.64 -7.81
C ALA A 244 -18.50 -5.08 -7.00
N PRO A 245 -19.48 -5.73 -7.65
CA PRO A 245 -20.62 -6.32 -6.96
C PRO A 245 -20.18 -7.48 -6.05
N TYR A 246 -20.91 -7.71 -4.96
CA TYR A 246 -20.64 -8.82 -4.03
C TYR A 246 -20.79 -10.20 -4.70
N ALA A 247 -21.86 -10.36 -5.46
CA ALA A 247 -22.07 -11.56 -6.26
C ALA A 247 -21.33 -11.43 -7.60
N VAL A 248 -20.57 -12.46 -7.96
CA VAL A 248 -19.90 -12.52 -9.27
C VAL A 248 -20.95 -12.81 -10.33
N THR A 249 -21.31 -11.79 -11.11
CA THR A 249 -22.34 -11.90 -12.15
C THR A 249 -21.75 -12.46 -13.44
N ARG A 250 -22.58 -13.13 -14.26
CA ARG A 250 -22.17 -13.58 -15.60
C ARG A 250 -21.73 -12.41 -16.49
N GLU A 251 -22.43 -11.29 -16.41
CA GLU A 251 -22.09 -10.05 -17.11
C GLU A 251 -20.66 -9.59 -16.81
N LEU A 252 -20.22 -9.65 -15.55
CA LEU A 252 -18.86 -9.30 -15.16
C LEU A 252 -17.84 -10.29 -15.76
N LEU A 253 -18.13 -11.59 -15.69
CA LEU A 253 -17.26 -12.63 -16.23
C LEU A 253 -17.12 -12.51 -17.75
N ASP A 254 -18.22 -12.29 -18.46
CA ASP A 254 -18.25 -12.13 -19.91
C ASP A 254 -17.54 -10.84 -20.34
N HIS A 255 -17.74 -9.73 -19.62
CA HIS A 255 -17.08 -8.46 -19.87
C HIS A 255 -15.55 -8.58 -19.80
N PHE A 256 -15.04 -9.24 -18.75
CA PHE A 256 -13.60 -9.45 -18.57
C PHE A 256 -13.07 -10.71 -19.24
N LYS A 257 -13.90 -11.45 -19.98
CA LYS A 257 -13.54 -12.72 -20.65
C LYS A 257 -12.90 -13.75 -19.70
N VAL A 258 -13.37 -13.79 -18.46
CA VAL A 258 -12.90 -14.73 -17.45
C VAL A 258 -13.40 -16.12 -17.81
N ARG A 259 -12.49 -17.07 -18.03
CA ARG A 259 -12.91 -18.46 -18.33
C ARG A 259 -13.54 -19.10 -17.09
N HIS A 260 -14.60 -19.88 -17.31
CA HIS A 260 -15.25 -20.69 -16.28
C HIS A 260 -14.19 -21.52 -15.53
N GLY A 261 -14.21 -21.49 -14.19
CA GLY A 261 -13.22 -22.17 -13.33
C GLY A 261 -12.04 -21.34 -12.82
N LYS A 262 -11.91 -20.07 -13.22
CA LYS A 262 -10.82 -19.18 -12.77
C LYS A 262 -11.30 -18.01 -11.91
N ILE A 263 -12.23 -18.31 -11.01
CA ILE A 263 -12.75 -17.37 -10.02
C ILE A 263 -12.22 -17.80 -8.66
N CYS A 264 -11.50 -16.92 -7.96
CA CYS A 264 -11.11 -17.19 -6.58
C CYS A 264 -11.74 -16.13 -5.68
N VAL A 265 -12.68 -16.53 -4.82
CA VAL A 265 -13.27 -15.60 -3.85
C VAL A 265 -12.35 -15.53 -2.64
N ASN A 266 -11.91 -14.32 -2.30
CA ASN A 266 -11.07 -14.12 -1.15
C ASN A 266 -11.92 -14.17 0.13
N SER A 267 -11.96 -15.34 0.76
CA SER A 267 -12.52 -15.51 2.10
C SER A 267 -11.40 -15.82 3.09
N ILE A 268 -10.63 -14.80 3.47
CA ILE A 268 -9.67 -14.87 4.59
C ILE A 268 -10.36 -15.32 5.90
N TYR A 269 -11.69 -15.31 5.98
CA TYR A 269 -12.46 -15.82 7.12
C TYR A 269 -13.05 -17.24 6.95
N SER A 270 -12.91 -17.90 5.79
CA SER A 270 -13.44 -19.27 5.61
C SER A 270 -12.49 -20.29 5.01
N GLY A 271 -11.21 -19.95 4.78
CA GLY A 271 -10.20 -20.92 4.35
C GLY A 271 -10.48 -21.64 3.02
N LEU A 272 -11.38 -21.10 2.20
CA LEU A 272 -11.93 -21.78 1.03
C LEU A 272 -11.43 -21.10 -0.24
N VAL A 273 -10.43 -21.68 -0.89
CA VAL A 273 -10.19 -21.43 -2.32
C VAL A 273 -11.25 -22.22 -3.06
N LEU A 274 -12.42 -21.60 -3.30
CA LEU A 274 -13.42 -22.16 -4.21
C LEU A 274 -12.88 -22.06 -5.63
N GLY A 275 -12.12 -23.06 -6.06
CA GLY A 275 -12.08 -23.42 -7.47
C GLY A 275 -13.45 -23.99 -7.82
N LEU A 276 -14.36 -23.16 -8.34
CA LEU A 276 -15.59 -23.66 -8.95
C LEU A 276 -15.21 -24.36 -10.26
N THR A 277 -14.85 -25.64 -10.19
CA THR A 277 -14.77 -26.52 -11.38
C THR A 277 -16.10 -26.58 -12.09
#